data_AF-A0A7W5ES14-F1
#
_entry.id   AF-A0A7W5ES14-F1
#
_cell.length_a   1.000
_cell.length_b   1.000
_cell.length_c   1.000
_cell.angle_alpha   90.00
_cell.angle_beta   90.00
_cell.angle_gamma   90.00
#
_symmetry.space_group_name_H-M   'P 1'
#
loop_
_entity.id
_entity.type
_entity.pdbx_description
1 polymer ?
#
loop_
_entity_poly.entity_id
_entity_poly.type
_entity_poly.pdbx_seq_one_letter_code
_entity_poly.pdbx_strand_id
1 'polypeptide(L)'
;MFSATFYPAEIGREVLGGYRDFTEQAPESVSSFAICGTIPEEPDYPQAAHGKPYVLLAACYAGDPAEGERVTAPLRGLGEPLTDFSGVMPFVEVQQLLDGDYPQGRHYYWKSRYLRRFDDAAIERLLELAAERPSALSTVDVWHLGGAMARQDGGPTAFETRDAPFLLGVESNWDEPGDSATNIAWTREACERFAPFSDERGYLNFGPARTGPILTSPLPRVSRADRRRCRRAA
;
A
#
# COMPACT_ATOMS: atom_id res chain seq x y z
N MET A 1 -6.45 4.85 17.34
CA MET A 1 -6.46 3.37 17.35
C MET A 1 -5.80 2.91 16.06
N PHE A 2 -4.84 1.98 16.13
CA PHE A 2 -4.25 1.36 14.95
C PHE A 2 -4.60 -0.12 14.96
N SER A 3 -4.97 -0.66 13.80
CA SER A 3 -5.21 -2.08 13.61
C SER A 3 -4.22 -2.60 12.58
N ALA A 4 -3.59 -3.74 12.84
CA ALA A 4 -2.69 -4.42 11.94
C ALA A 4 -2.75 -5.92 12.22
N THR A 5 -3.58 -6.61 11.45
CA THR A 5 -3.85 -8.03 11.65
C THR A 5 -3.40 -8.81 10.44
N PHE A 6 -2.55 -9.81 10.67
CA PHE A 6 -1.97 -10.65 9.64
C PHE A 6 -2.74 -11.96 9.60
N TYR A 7 -3.38 -12.25 8.48
CA TYR A 7 -4.10 -13.50 8.24
C TYR A 7 -3.29 -14.43 7.33
N PRO A 8 -3.45 -15.77 7.46
CA PRO A 8 -2.91 -16.71 6.50
C PRO A 8 -3.45 -16.43 5.09
N ALA A 9 -2.59 -16.47 4.07
CA ALA A 9 -3.02 -16.23 2.68
C ALA A 9 -4.06 -17.26 2.19
N GLU A 10 -4.15 -18.43 2.82
CA GLU A 10 -5.11 -19.49 2.53
C GLU A 10 -6.58 -19.06 2.72
N ILE A 11 -6.83 -18.10 3.62
CA ILE A 11 -8.16 -17.49 3.84
C ILE A 11 -8.25 -16.09 3.22
N GLY A 12 -7.33 -15.77 2.29
CA GLY A 12 -7.16 -14.42 1.74
C GLY A 12 -8.40 -13.92 1.00
N ARG A 13 -9.18 -14.82 0.37
CA ARG A 13 -10.42 -14.45 -0.33
C ARG A 13 -11.46 -13.91 0.66
N GLU A 14 -11.70 -14.63 1.75
CA GLU A 14 -12.63 -14.24 2.80
C GLU A 14 -12.18 -12.94 3.48
N VAL A 15 -10.89 -12.84 3.79
CA VAL A 15 -10.29 -11.67 4.45
C VAL A 15 -10.38 -10.41 3.58
N LEU A 16 -10.01 -10.49 2.29
CA LEU A 16 -10.09 -9.35 1.38
C LEU A 16 -11.53 -8.99 1.02
N GLY A 17 -12.44 -9.96 0.97
CA GLY A 17 -13.88 -9.71 0.85
C GLY A 17 -14.41 -8.91 2.05
N GLY A 18 -14.08 -9.34 3.27
CA GLY A 18 -14.42 -8.61 4.49
C GLY A 18 -13.79 -7.22 4.56
N TYR A 19 -12.56 -7.06 4.07
CA TYR A 19 -11.90 -5.75 3.95
C TYR A 19 -12.64 -4.82 2.98
N ARG A 20 -13.02 -5.31 1.80
CA ARG A 20 -13.83 -4.53 0.84
C ARG A 20 -15.14 -4.06 1.49
N ASP A 21 -15.88 -4.98 2.10
CA ASP A 21 -17.18 -4.67 2.72
C ASP A 21 -17.00 -3.67 3.88
N PHE A 22 -15.91 -3.76 4.64
CA PHE A 22 -15.53 -2.75 5.62
C PHE A 22 -15.30 -1.37 5.00
N THR A 23 -14.55 -1.28 3.90
CA THR A 23 -14.20 0.01 3.27
C THR A 23 -15.43 0.77 2.75
N GLU A 24 -16.49 0.07 2.34
CA GLU A 24 -17.75 0.70 1.91
C GLU A 24 -18.48 1.44 3.04
N GLN A 25 -18.26 1.02 4.29
CA GLN A 25 -18.92 1.57 5.48
C GLN A 25 -17.96 2.39 6.37
N ALA A 26 -16.67 2.40 6.04
CA ALA A 26 -15.65 3.04 6.85
C ALA A 26 -15.89 4.56 6.91
N PRO A 27 -15.88 5.17 8.11
CA PRO A 27 -15.98 6.61 8.23
C PRO A 27 -14.70 7.27 7.69
N GLU A 28 -14.79 8.52 7.24
CA GLU A 28 -13.63 9.26 6.69
C GLU A 28 -12.47 9.45 7.68
N SER A 29 -12.71 9.23 8.98
CA SER A 29 -11.68 9.25 10.02
C SER A 29 -10.80 7.99 10.04
N VAL A 30 -11.07 7.02 9.17
CA VAL A 30 -10.26 5.82 8.95
C VAL A 30 -9.46 5.92 7.66
N SER A 31 -8.16 5.73 7.78
CA SER A 31 -7.29 5.36 6.65
C SER A 31 -6.97 3.87 6.75
N SER A 32 -7.06 3.12 5.66
CA SER A 32 -6.76 1.70 5.66
C SER A 32 -6.11 1.22 4.37
N PHE A 33 -5.42 0.10 4.45
CA PHE A 33 -4.87 -0.62 3.30
C PHE A 33 -4.76 -2.11 3.61
N ALA A 34 -4.70 -2.93 2.57
CA ALA A 34 -4.37 -4.35 2.67
C ALA A 34 -3.04 -4.63 1.98
N ILE A 35 -2.25 -5.57 2.52
CA ILE A 35 -0.98 -6.02 1.93
C ILE A 35 -0.99 -7.54 1.80
N CYS A 36 -0.65 -8.05 0.62
CA CYS A 36 -0.31 -9.45 0.43
C CYS A 36 1.22 -9.61 0.47
N GLY A 37 1.71 -10.39 1.43
CA GLY A 37 3.11 -10.39 1.84
C GLY A 37 3.63 -11.75 2.28
N THR A 38 4.85 -11.77 2.81
CA THR A 38 5.44 -12.92 3.52
C THR A 38 5.90 -12.45 4.88
N ILE A 39 5.59 -13.21 5.95
CA ILE A 39 5.99 -12.85 7.31
C ILE A 39 7.52 -12.85 7.38
N PRO A 40 8.16 -11.74 7.79
CA PRO A 40 9.60 -11.68 7.88
C PRO A 40 10.11 -12.55 9.03
N GLU A 41 11.36 -13.01 8.92
CA GLU A 41 12.04 -13.79 9.95
C GLU A 41 12.64 -12.88 11.03
N GLU A 42 11.80 -12.04 11.64
CA GLU A 42 12.19 -11.03 12.62
C GLU A 42 11.65 -11.34 14.01
N PRO A 43 12.34 -10.90 15.09
CA PRO A 43 11.95 -11.20 16.48
C PRO A 43 10.55 -10.72 16.87
N ASP A 44 10.05 -9.67 16.22
CA ASP A 44 8.74 -9.08 16.52
C ASP A 44 7.59 -9.97 16.03
N TYR A 45 7.85 -10.88 15.09
CA TYR A 45 6.87 -11.82 14.57
C TYR A 45 6.96 -13.19 15.27
N PRO A 46 5.83 -13.88 15.50
CA PRO A 46 5.87 -15.23 16.03
C PRO A 46 6.69 -16.18 15.15
N GLN A 47 7.63 -16.91 15.74
CA GLN A 47 8.52 -17.82 15.00
C GLN A 47 7.75 -18.86 14.16
N ALA A 48 6.60 -19.33 14.65
CA ALA A 48 5.74 -20.26 13.92
C ALA A 48 5.08 -19.66 12.67
N ALA A 49 5.11 -18.33 12.51
CA ALA A 49 4.55 -17.60 11.38
C ALA A 49 5.61 -17.19 10.35
N HIS A 50 6.90 -17.17 10.72
CA HIS A 50 8.02 -16.83 9.84
C HIS A 50 7.95 -17.54 8.48
N GLY A 51 8.15 -16.78 7.40
CA GLY A 51 8.13 -17.28 6.02
C GLY A 51 6.75 -17.64 5.47
N LYS A 52 5.67 -17.54 6.26
CA LYS A 52 4.32 -17.81 5.76
C LYS A 52 3.79 -16.66 4.91
N PRO A 53 3.10 -16.94 3.79
CA PRO A 53 2.39 -15.90 3.05
C PRO A 53 1.22 -15.37 3.87
N TYR A 54 0.96 -14.06 3.80
CA TYR A 54 -0.08 -13.41 4.58
C TYR A 54 -0.95 -12.47 3.75
N VAL A 55 -2.13 -12.15 4.31
CA VAL A 55 -2.89 -10.93 4.02
C VAL A 55 -2.94 -10.07 5.30
N LEU A 56 -2.36 -8.88 5.26
CA LEU A 56 -2.39 -7.89 6.33
C LEU A 56 -3.55 -6.95 6.05
N LEU A 57 -4.39 -6.72 7.05
CA LEU A 57 -5.33 -5.61 7.06
C LEU A 57 -4.84 -4.57 8.06
N ALA A 58 -4.53 -3.38 7.58
CA ALA A 58 -4.08 -2.26 8.40
C ALA A 58 -5.06 -1.09 8.34
N ALA A 59 -5.33 -0.47 9.49
CA ALA A 59 -6.18 0.71 9.58
C ALA A 59 -5.76 1.64 10.72
N CYS A 60 -5.83 2.95 10.48
CA CYS A 60 -5.64 3.97 11.50
C CYS A 60 -6.94 4.77 11.67
N TYR A 61 -7.48 4.79 12.88
CA TYR A 61 -8.55 5.70 13.29
C TYR A 61 -7.94 6.87 14.08
N ALA A 62 -8.02 8.06 13.50
CA ALA A 62 -7.49 9.30 14.05
C ALA A 62 -8.52 10.03 14.93
N GLY A 63 -8.76 9.52 16.14
CA GLY A 63 -9.70 10.10 17.08
C GLY A 63 -9.71 9.39 18.42
N ASP A 64 -10.85 9.41 19.10
CA ASP A 64 -11.05 8.71 20.37
C ASP A 64 -10.72 7.20 20.22
N PRO A 65 -9.86 6.63 21.08
CA PRO A 65 -9.45 5.24 20.97
C PRO A 65 -10.57 4.21 21.13
N ALA A 66 -11.57 4.46 21.98
CA ALA A 66 -12.65 3.51 22.20
C ALA A 66 -13.60 3.45 21.01
N GLU A 67 -13.88 4.61 20.40
CA GLU A 67 -14.60 4.65 19.13
C GLU A 67 -13.78 4.02 17.99
N GLY A 68 -12.47 4.27 17.95
CA GLY A 68 -11.58 3.64 16.99
C GLY A 68 -11.58 2.12 17.09
N GLU A 69 -11.53 1.57 18.31
CA GLU A 69 -11.64 0.13 18.57
C GLU A 69 -12.95 -0.44 18.01
N ARG A 70 -14.08 0.23 18.26
CA ARG A 70 -15.39 -0.17 17.74
C ARG A 70 -15.43 -0.14 16.22
N VAL A 71 -14.84 0.90 15.62
CA VAL A 71 -14.82 1.10 14.16
C VAL A 71 -13.93 0.06 13.48
N THR A 72 -12.72 -0.20 13.98
CA THR A 72 -11.78 -1.13 13.32
C THR A 72 -11.92 -2.58 13.75
N ALA A 73 -12.72 -2.90 14.77
CA ALA A 73 -12.98 -4.27 15.23
C ALA A 73 -13.34 -5.27 14.13
N PRO A 74 -14.15 -4.93 13.10
CA PRO A 74 -14.48 -5.87 12.03
C PRO A 74 -13.24 -6.43 11.30
N LEU A 75 -12.15 -5.66 11.22
CA LEU A 75 -10.91 -6.08 10.55
C LEU A 75 -10.15 -7.17 11.31
N ARG A 76 -10.44 -7.37 12.59
CA ARG A 76 -9.83 -8.41 13.45
C ARG A 76 -10.66 -9.69 13.54
N GLY A 77 -11.91 -9.65 13.10
CA GLY A 77 -12.87 -10.76 13.26
C GLY A 77 -13.04 -11.65 12.04
N LEU A 78 -12.16 -11.56 11.03
CA LEU A 78 -12.35 -12.23 9.73
C LEU A 78 -11.82 -13.67 9.67
N GLY A 79 -11.17 -14.14 10.73
CA GLY A 79 -10.60 -15.48 10.81
C GLY A 79 -9.61 -15.59 11.98
N GLU A 80 -8.89 -16.70 12.05
CA GLU A 80 -7.77 -16.85 12.98
C GLU A 80 -6.52 -16.17 12.39
N PRO A 81 -5.96 -15.14 13.04
CA PRO A 81 -4.78 -14.45 12.54
C PRO A 81 -3.49 -15.23 12.83
N LEU A 82 -2.47 -15.02 12.01
CA LEU A 82 -1.08 -15.40 12.30
C LEU A 82 -0.50 -14.58 13.45
N THR A 83 -0.82 -13.28 13.46
CA THR A 83 -0.47 -12.34 14.52
C THR A 83 -1.34 -11.09 14.42
N ASP A 84 -1.49 -10.37 15.53
CA ASP A 84 -2.24 -9.11 15.60
C ASP A 84 -1.43 -8.08 16.40
N PHE A 85 -1.03 -6.99 15.73
CA PHE A 85 -0.32 -5.86 16.33
C PHE A 85 -1.25 -4.66 16.57
N SER A 86 -2.55 -4.88 16.57
CA SER A 86 -3.54 -3.82 16.83
C SER A 86 -3.42 -3.25 18.24
N GLY A 87 -3.56 -1.94 18.36
CA GLY A 87 -3.51 -1.26 19.65
C GLY A 87 -3.64 0.25 19.58
N VAL A 88 -3.71 0.87 20.76
CA VAL A 88 -3.62 2.32 20.91
C VAL A 88 -2.15 2.69 20.95
N MET A 89 -1.71 3.47 19.98
CA MET A 89 -0.33 3.93 19.90
C MET A 89 -0.25 5.40 19.45
N PRO A 90 0.82 6.13 19.82
CA PRO A 90 1.11 7.45 19.29
C PRO A 90 1.16 7.46 17.76
N PHE A 91 0.61 8.50 17.14
CA PHE A 91 0.60 8.61 15.67
C PHE A 91 1.99 8.56 15.04
N VAL A 92 3.00 9.10 15.74
CA VAL A 92 4.39 9.06 15.27
C VAL A 92 4.94 7.64 15.20
N GLU A 93 4.52 6.75 16.11
CA GLU A 93 4.92 5.34 16.06
C GLU A 93 4.23 4.63 14.88
N VAL A 94 2.95 4.93 14.62
CA VAL A 94 2.23 4.41 13.42
C VAL A 94 3.00 4.76 12.14
N GLN A 95 3.49 6.01 12.06
CA GLN A 95 4.23 6.51 10.91
C GLN A 95 5.59 5.84 10.70
N GLN A 96 6.13 5.16 11.71
CA GLN A 96 7.46 4.53 11.69
C GLN A 96 7.40 3.00 11.51
N LEU A 97 6.20 2.39 11.58
CA LEU A 97 6.03 0.93 11.59
C LEU A 97 6.66 0.23 10.37
N LEU A 98 6.67 0.89 9.21
CA LEU A 98 7.18 0.33 7.96
C LEU A 98 8.56 0.90 7.56
N ASP A 99 9.20 1.72 8.40
CA ASP A 99 10.50 2.33 8.09
C ASP A 99 11.60 1.27 7.87
N GLY A 100 11.50 0.14 8.60
CA GLY A 100 12.45 -0.97 8.53
C GLY A 100 12.38 -1.78 7.23
N ASP A 101 11.28 -1.70 6.49
CA ASP A 101 11.03 -2.56 5.33
C ASP A 101 11.89 -2.19 4.11
N TYR A 102 12.39 -0.95 4.08
CA TYR A 102 13.11 -0.37 2.94
C TYR A 102 14.54 0.08 3.30
N PRO A 103 15.43 -0.84 3.71
CA PRO A 103 16.81 -0.50 4.06
C PRO A 103 17.61 0.00 2.85
N GLN A 104 18.65 0.79 3.13
CA GLN A 104 19.61 1.19 2.12
C GLN A 104 20.38 -0.02 1.57
N GLY A 105 20.51 -0.09 0.24
CA GLY A 105 21.33 -1.12 -0.43
C GLY A 105 20.52 -2.22 -1.12
N ARG A 106 19.22 -2.34 -0.83
CA ARG A 106 18.28 -3.21 -1.53
C ARG A 106 17.82 -2.59 -2.86
N HIS A 107 17.33 -3.44 -3.76
CA HIS A 107 16.79 -3.03 -5.05
C HIS A 107 15.27 -2.95 -5.03
N TYR A 108 14.75 -1.93 -5.73
CA TYR A 108 13.34 -1.56 -5.71
C TYR A 108 12.83 -1.26 -7.12
N TYR A 109 11.66 -1.79 -7.46
CA TYR A 109 10.94 -1.41 -8.68
C TYR A 109 9.44 -1.46 -8.46
N TRP A 110 8.84 -0.28 -8.32
CA TRP A 110 7.43 -0.15 -7.99
C TRP A 110 6.63 0.39 -9.17
N LYS A 111 5.37 0.00 -9.18
CA LYS A 111 4.34 0.58 -10.03
C LYS A 111 3.05 0.67 -9.27
N SER A 112 2.18 1.56 -9.73
CA SER A 112 0.83 1.65 -9.19
C SER A 112 -0.23 1.84 -10.26
N ARG A 113 -1.46 1.50 -9.87
CA ARG A 113 -2.63 1.64 -10.72
C ARG A 113 -3.86 1.96 -9.88
N TYR A 114 -4.58 3.02 -10.23
CA TYR A 114 -5.86 3.32 -9.59
C TYR A 114 -6.88 2.26 -9.99
N LEU A 115 -7.66 1.76 -9.02
CA LEU A 115 -8.73 0.80 -9.28
C LEU A 115 -10.08 1.48 -9.10
N ARG A 116 -10.99 1.21 -10.03
CA ARG A 116 -12.40 1.67 -9.99
C ARG A 116 -13.30 0.72 -9.21
N ARG A 117 -12.88 -0.54 -9.10
CA ARG A 117 -13.58 -1.58 -8.36
C ARG A 117 -12.57 -2.55 -7.78
N PHE A 118 -12.88 -3.07 -6.60
CA PHE A 118 -12.14 -4.13 -5.94
C PHE A 118 -13.11 -5.29 -5.65
N ASP A 119 -13.67 -5.86 -6.71
CA ASP A 119 -14.66 -6.94 -6.62
C ASP A 119 -13.99 -8.32 -6.49
N ASP A 120 -14.78 -9.39 -6.43
CA ASP A 120 -14.26 -10.76 -6.27
C ASP A 120 -13.24 -11.13 -7.35
N ALA A 121 -13.42 -10.65 -8.59
CA ALA A 121 -12.47 -10.91 -9.66
C ALA A 121 -11.14 -10.17 -9.46
N ALA A 122 -11.17 -8.94 -8.93
CA ALA A 122 -9.96 -8.20 -8.55
C ALA A 122 -9.24 -8.85 -7.35
N ILE A 123 -9.99 -9.34 -6.36
CA ILE A 123 -9.47 -10.05 -5.19
C ILE A 123 -8.74 -11.32 -5.62
N GLU A 124 -9.35 -12.15 -6.47
CA GLU A 124 -8.70 -13.36 -6.97
C GLU A 124 -7.42 -13.04 -7.73
N ARG A 125 -7.48 -12.02 -8.59
CA ARG A 125 -6.32 -11.60 -9.35
C ARG A 125 -5.19 -11.11 -8.44
N LEU A 126 -5.52 -10.49 -7.31
CA LEU A 126 -4.55 -10.04 -6.30
C LEU A 126 -3.86 -11.22 -5.63
N LEU A 127 -4.64 -12.21 -5.19
CA LEU A 127 -4.13 -13.40 -4.52
C LEU A 127 -3.25 -14.25 -5.45
N GLU A 128 -3.68 -14.46 -6.70
CA GLU A 128 -2.87 -15.11 -7.74
C GLU A 128 -1.53 -14.39 -7.93
N LEU A 129 -1.58 -13.05 -8.10
CA LEU A 129 -0.39 -12.24 -8.32
C LEU A 129 0.57 -12.29 -7.12
N ALA A 130 0.03 -12.23 -5.90
CA ALA A 130 0.83 -12.28 -4.68
C ALA A 130 1.50 -13.65 -4.47
N ALA A 131 0.84 -14.74 -4.88
CA ALA A 131 1.42 -16.09 -4.83
C ALA A 131 2.57 -16.28 -5.83
N GLU A 132 2.57 -15.52 -6.92
CA GLU A 132 3.58 -15.58 -7.99
C GLU A 132 4.76 -14.60 -7.78
N ARG A 133 4.84 -13.92 -6.63
CA ARG A 133 5.92 -12.97 -6.32
C ARG A 133 7.30 -13.64 -6.49
N PRO A 134 8.22 -13.05 -7.26
CA PRO A 134 9.55 -13.63 -7.48
C PRO A 134 10.48 -13.49 -6.26
N SER A 135 10.13 -12.64 -5.31
CA SER A 135 10.89 -12.41 -4.07
C SER A 135 9.93 -12.34 -2.89
N ALA A 136 10.30 -12.99 -1.78
CA ALA A 136 9.54 -12.95 -0.53
C ALA A 136 9.46 -11.54 0.09
N LEU A 137 10.36 -10.63 -0.32
CA LEU A 137 10.43 -9.24 0.12
C LEU A 137 9.46 -8.33 -0.65
N SER A 138 8.96 -8.77 -1.80
CA SER A 138 8.04 -7.97 -2.62
C SER A 138 6.64 -7.98 -2.01
N THR A 139 5.83 -6.96 -2.21
CA THR A 139 4.43 -6.94 -1.75
C THR A 139 3.46 -6.50 -2.84
N VAL A 140 2.18 -6.80 -2.63
CA VAL A 140 1.10 -6.23 -3.44
C VAL A 140 0.07 -5.63 -2.49
N ASP A 141 -0.20 -4.34 -2.67
CA ASP A 141 -0.92 -3.53 -1.69
C ASP A 141 -2.16 -2.93 -2.33
N VAL A 142 -3.23 -2.82 -1.56
CA VAL A 142 -4.47 -2.14 -1.96
C VAL A 142 -4.77 -1.06 -0.93
N TRP A 143 -4.58 0.18 -1.34
CA TRP A 143 -4.84 1.36 -0.52
C TRP A 143 -6.28 1.81 -0.71
N HIS A 144 -7.04 1.94 0.38
CA HIS A 144 -8.36 2.56 0.35
C HIS A 144 -8.23 4.08 0.26
N LEU A 145 -8.90 4.65 -0.72
CA LEU A 145 -8.91 6.08 -1.03
C LEU A 145 -10.32 6.65 -0.87
N GLY A 146 -10.43 7.99 -0.97
CA GLY A 146 -11.72 8.68 -0.98
C GLY A 146 -11.81 9.72 0.13
N GLY A 147 -12.97 9.81 0.78
CA GLY A 147 -13.26 10.76 1.84
C GLY A 147 -12.86 12.19 1.48
N ALA A 148 -12.09 12.84 2.36
CA ALA A 148 -11.64 14.22 2.16
C ALA A 148 -10.84 14.46 0.87
N MET A 149 -10.11 13.45 0.38
CA MET A 149 -9.37 13.57 -0.88
C MET A 149 -10.31 13.74 -2.08
N ALA A 150 -11.50 13.12 -2.03
CA ALA A 150 -12.46 13.09 -3.14
C ALA A 150 -13.31 14.37 -3.27
N ARG A 151 -13.53 15.13 -2.17
CA ARG A 151 -14.46 16.27 -2.16
C ARG A 151 -14.03 17.50 -2.98
N GLN A 152 -12.74 17.66 -3.26
CA GLN A 152 -12.18 18.82 -3.99
C GLN A 152 -12.53 20.20 -3.39
N ASP A 153 -12.78 20.29 -2.07
CA ASP A 153 -13.21 21.52 -1.39
C ASP A 153 -12.22 22.71 -1.57
N GLY A 154 -10.96 22.44 -1.92
CA GLY A 154 -9.90 23.43 -2.17
C GLY A 154 -9.72 23.87 -3.63
N GLY A 155 -10.58 23.41 -4.56
CA GLY A 155 -10.44 23.68 -6.01
C GLY A 155 -9.43 22.76 -6.72
N PRO A 156 -9.21 22.97 -8.03
CA PRO A 156 -8.35 22.10 -8.83
C PRO A 156 -6.88 22.20 -8.38
N THR A 157 -6.23 21.05 -8.21
CA THR A 157 -4.78 20.95 -7.99
C THR A 157 -4.14 20.15 -9.13
N ALA A 158 -2.80 20.12 -9.21
CA ALA A 158 -2.09 19.26 -10.16
C ALA A 158 -2.29 17.74 -9.90
N PHE A 159 -2.89 17.38 -8.76
CA PHE A 159 -3.29 16.02 -8.44
C PHE A 159 -4.71 15.79 -8.95
N GLU A 160 -4.79 15.10 -10.09
CA GLU A 160 -6.02 14.92 -10.86
C GLU A 160 -6.92 13.80 -10.34
N THR A 161 -6.33 12.66 -9.96
CA THR A 161 -7.10 11.44 -9.65
C THR A 161 -7.64 11.43 -8.23
N ARG A 162 -8.89 11.85 -8.05
CA ARG A 162 -9.57 11.93 -6.73
C ARG A 162 -10.82 11.07 -6.62
N ASP A 163 -11.24 10.48 -7.73
CA ASP A 163 -12.47 9.71 -7.91
C ASP A 163 -12.23 8.19 -7.96
N ALA A 164 -11.00 7.74 -7.72
CA ALA A 164 -10.66 6.33 -7.59
C ALA A 164 -10.83 5.88 -6.13
N PRO A 165 -11.62 4.83 -5.84
CA PRO A 165 -11.80 4.32 -4.48
C PRO A 165 -10.60 3.53 -3.96
N PHE A 166 -9.74 3.01 -4.84
CA PHE A 166 -8.54 2.27 -4.43
C PHE A 166 -7.32 2.57 -5.30
N LEU A 167 -6.14 2.31 -4.75
CA LEU A 167 -4.86 2.28 -5.46
C LEU A 167 -4.18 0.93 -5.23
N LEU A 168 -3.89 0.23 -6.32
CA LEU A 168 -2.98 -0.91 -6.32
C LEU A 168 -1.53 -0.42 -6.28
N GLY A 169 -0.75 -0.88 -5.31
CA GLY A 169 0.70 -0.83 -5.28
C GLY A 169 1.28 -2.19 -5.60
N VAL A 170 2.25 -2.25 -6.52
CA VAL A 170 3.02 -3.47 -6.79
C VAL A 170 4.47 -3.15 -6.50
N GLU A 171 4.99 -3.70 -5.41
CA GLU A 171 6.26 -3.30 -4.85
C GLU A 171 7.27 -4.45 -4.94
N SER A 172 8.04 -4.48 -6.04
CA SER A 172 9.14 -5.43 -6.13
C SER A 172 10.33 -4.96 -5.32
N ASN A 173 10.77 -5.83 -4.41
CA ASN A 173 11.93 -5.63 -3.56
C ASN A 173 12.80 -6.89 -3.61
N TRP A 174 14.12 -6.76 -3.83
CA TRP A 174 15.04 -7.89 -3.91
C TRP A 174 16.48 -7.49 -3.57
N ASP A 175 17.28 -8.46 -3.11
CA ASP A 175 18.66 -8.19 -2.65
C ASP A 175 19.71 -8.49 -3.74
N GLU A 176 19.55 -9.57 -4.51
CA GLU A 176 20.55 -9.99 -5.51
C GLU A 176 20.39 -9.25 -6.84
N PRO A 177 21.41 -8.48 -7.33
CA PRO A 177 21.28 -7.71 -8.57
C PRO A 177 20.88 -8.54 -9.80
N GLY A 178 21.25 -9.82 -9.83
CA GLY A 178 20.92 -10.77 -10.90
C GLY A 178 19.42 -11.00 -11.09
N ASP A 179 18.61 -10.78 -10.04
CA ASP A 179 17.16 -11.03 -10.06
C ASP A 179 16.35 -9.84 -10.59
N SER A 180 17.03 -8.75 -10.97
CA SER A 180 16.39 -7.50 -11.38
C SER A 180 15.44 -7.69 -12.57
N ALA A 181 15.83 -8.49 -13.57
CA ALA A 181 15.01 -8.68 -14.77
C ALA A 181 13.66 -9.34 -14.44
N THR A 182 13.67 -10.37 -13.58
CA THR A 182 12.49 -11.11 -13.16
C THR A 182 11.55 -10.23 -12.33
N ASN A 183 12.08 -9.52 -11.33
CA ASN A 183 11.30 -8.64 -10.46
C ASN A 183 10.68 -7.47 -11.25
N ILE A 184 11.45 -6.82 -12.13
CA ILE A 184 10.95 -5.73 -12.99
C ILE A 184 9.85 -6.23 -13.93
N ALA A 185 10.01 -7.41 -14.52
CA ALA A 185 9.03 -8.00 -15.43
C ALA A 185 7.71 -8.29 -14.70
N TRP A 186 7.79 -8.93 -13.52
CA TRP A 186 6.62 -9.24 -12.69
C TRP A 186 5.83 -7.97 -12.32
N THR A 187 6.50 -6.89 -11.87
CA THR A 187 5.81 -5.62 -11.54
C THR A 187 5.06 -5.03 -12.74
N ARG A 188 5.65 -5.11 -13.95
CA ARG A 188 5.02 -4.57 -15.16
C ARG A 188 3.82 -5.41 -15.57
N GLU A 189 3.98 -6.73 -15.56
CA GLU A 189 2.90 -7.66 -15.89
C GLU A 189 1.72 -7.53 -14.91
N ALA A 190 2.02 -7.38 -13.62
CA ALA A 190 1.02 -7.12 -12.58
C ALA A 190 0.12 -5.93 -12.93
N CYS A 191 0.72 -4.81 -13.36
CA CYS A 191 -0.05 -3.63 -13.75
C CYS A 191 -0.97 -3.91 -14.94
N GLU A 192 -0.50 -4.65 -15.95
CA GLU A 192 -1.32 -5.02 -17.11
C GLU A 192 -2.46 -5.97 -16.74
N ARG A 193 -2.20 -6.95 -15.87
CA ARG A 193 -3.22 -7.88 -15.34
C ARG A 193 -4.37 -7.17 -14.64
N PHE A 194 -4.11 -6.01 -14.04
CA PHE A 194 -5.12 -5.19 -13.37
C PHE A 194 -5.79 -4.12 -14.26
N ALA A 195 -5.49 -4.08 -15.57
CA ALA A 195 -6.17 -3.18 -16.51
C ALA A 195 -7.71 -3.26 -16.47
N PRO A 196 -8.34 -4.45 -16.39
CA PRO A 196 -9.80 -4.58 -16.38
C PRO A 196 -10.51 -3.99 -15.16
N PHE A 197 -9.77 -3.60 -14.12
CA PHE A 197 -10.30 -3.04 -12.87
C PHE A 197 -9.96 -1.55 -12.71
N SER A 198 -9.31 -0.95 -13.70
CA SER A 198 -8.67 0.37 -13.63
C SER A 198 -9.12 1.29 -14.77
N ASP A 199 -8.82 2.58 -14.64
CA ASP A 199 -8.95 3.59 -15.70
C ASP A 199 -7.60 4.01 -16.30
N GLU A 200 -6.59 3.14 -16.23
CA GLU A 200 -5.22 3.34 -16.74
C GLU A 200 -4.35 4.35 -16.00
N ARG A 201 -4.93 5.19 -15.13
CA ARG A 201 -4.16 6.15 -14.35
C ARG A 201 -3.35 5.43 -13.27
N GLY A 202 -2.16 5.94 -13.01
CA GLY A 202 -1.31 5.51 -11.90
C GLY A 202 -0.89 6.70 -11.05
N TYR A 203 -0.43 6.43 -9.85
CA TYR A 203 0.07 7.49 -8.97
C TYR A 203 1.51 7.84 -9.35
N LEU A 204 1.75 9.12 -9.65
CA LEU A 204 3.04 9.60 -10.14
C LEU A 204 4.22 9.22 -9.22
N ASN A 205 4.03 9.33 -7.91
CA ASN A 205 5.09 9.08 -6.93
C ASN A 205 5.47 7.60 -6.80
N PHE A 206 4.63 6.67 -7.28
CA PHE A 206 4.88 5.22 -7.25
C PHE A 206 5.35 4.69 -8.61
N GLY A 207 5.55 5.58 -9.59
CA GLY A 207 5.77 5.19 -10.98
C GLY A 207 4.46 4.76 -11.67
N PRO A 208 3.94 5.52 -12.64
CA PRO A 208 2.68 5.17 -13.29
C PRO A 208 2.80 3.86 -14.08
N ALA A 209 1.70 3.09 -14.17
CA ALA A 209 1.62 1.79 -14.85
C ALA A 209 2.31 1.76 -16.23
N ARG A 210 2.09 2.80 -17.06
CA ARG A 210 2.85 3.00 -18.30
C ARG A 210 4.13 3.76 -18.06
N THR A 211 5.25 3.17 -18.47
CA THR A 211 6.52 3.89 -18.58
C THR A 211 6.42 4.83 -19.78
N GLY A 212 6.08 6.10 -19.56
CA GLY A 212 6.43 7.16 -20.51
C GLY A 212 7.96 7.24 -20.66
N PRO A 213 8.49 7.91 -21.70
CA PRO A 213 9.92 8.16 -21.76
C PRO A 213 10.35 8.80 -20.44
N ILE A 214 11.46 8.32 -19.86
CA ILE A 214 12.07 8.95 -18.69
C ILE A 214 12.22 10.42 -19.07
N LEU A 215 11.47 11.31 -18.41
CA LEU A 215 11.72 12.75 -18.50
C LEU A 215 13.07 12.97 -17.83
N THR A 216 14.15 12.75 -18.57
CA THR A 216 15.49 13.24 -18.23
C THR A 216 15.50 14.74 -18.47
N SER A 217 14.62 15.48 -17.82
CA SER A 217 14.87 16.89 -17.60
C SER A 217 15.91 16.93 -16.48
N PRO A 218 17.16 17.32 -16.74
CA PRO A 218 18.03 17.67 -15.63
C PRO A 218 17.29 18.76 -14.84
N LEU A 219 16.92 18.47 -13.60
CA LEU A 219 16.43 19.51 -12.71
C LEU A 219 17.47 20.64 -12.77
N PRO A 220 17.08 21.89 -13.12
CA PRO A 220 18.05 22.97 -13.18
C PRO A 220 18.70 23.05 -11.80
N ARG A 221 20.03 22.96 -11.76
CA ARG A 221 20.78 23.09 -10.51
C ARG A 221 20.43 24.44 -9.91
N VAL A 222 19.62 24.43 -8.85
CA VAL A 222 19.31 25.62 -8.06
C VAL A 222 20.64 26.17 -7.57
N SER A 223 20.99 27.35 -8.05
CA SER A 223 22.28 27.97 -7.75
C SER A 223 22.35 28.33 -6.26
N ARG A 224 23.56 28.47 -5.71
CA ARG A 224 23.73 28.98 -4.33
C ARG A 224 23.13 30.38 -4.14
N ALA A 225 22.89 31.13 -5.22
CA ALA A 225 22.25 32.44 -5.17
C ALA A 225 20.73 32.33 -4.91
N ASP A 226 20.06 31.35 -5.51
CA ASP A 226 18.61 31.14 -5.36
C ASP A 226 18.24 30.73 -3.92
N ARG A 227 19.09 29.93 -3.25
CA ARG A 227 18.90 29.55 -1.84
C ARG A 227 18.99 30.73 -0.86
N ARG A 228 19.69 31.81 -1.21
CA ARG A 228 19.79 33.01 -0.37
C ARG A 228 18.58 33.93 -0.50
N ARG A 229 17.84 33.86 -1.62
CA ARG A 229 16.62 34.65 -1.85
C ARG A 229 15.46 34.14 -1.01
N CYS A 230 15.27 32.82 -0.89
CA CYS A 230 14.22 32.24 -0.04
C CYS A 230 14.41 32.50 1.47
N ARG A 231 15.65 32.67 1.95
CA ARG A 231 15.91 32.96 3.38
C ARG A 231 15.72 34.43 3.79
N ARG A 232 15.47 35.34 2.85
CA ARG A 232 15.21 36.76 3.16
C ARG A 232 13.74 37.14 3.08
N ALA A 233 12.88 36.19 2.74
CA ALA A 233 11.42 36.38 2.66
C ALA A 233 10.67 35.58 3.75
N ALA A 234 11.37 35.11 4.77
CA ALA A 234 10.83 34.52 6.00
C ALA A 234 11.22 35.38 7.19
#